data_AF-G9KWY4-F1
#
_entry.id   AF-G9KWY4-F1
#
_cell.length_a   1.000
_cell.length_b   1.000
_cell.length_c   1.000
_cell.angle_alpha   90.00
_cell.angle_beta   90.00
_cell.angle_gamma   90.00
#
_symmetry.space_group_name_H-M   'P 1'
#
loop_
_entity.id
_entity.type
_entity.pdbx_description
1 polymer ?
#
loop_
_entity_poly.entity_id
_entity_poly.type
_entity_poly.pdbx_seq_one_letter_code
_entity_poly.pdbx_strand_id
1 'polypeptide(L)' 'EGSSRGPGAEKPQPEASRSPENLPSPSAQPSPVPSFVQSHFQAQYRSSLTCPHCLKQSNTFDPFLCVSLPIPLRQT' A
#
# COMPACT_ATOMS: atom_id res chain seq x y z
N GLU A 1 23.85 52.71 48.20
CA GLU A 1 24.12 52.38 46.78
C GLU A 1 22.88 51.65 46.24
N GLY A 2 22.26 52.21 45.20
CA GLY A 2 20.89 51.93 44.72
C GLY A 2 20.64 50.48 44.26
N SER A 3 19.45 49.90 44.45
CA SER A 3 18.18 50.11 43.70
C SER A 3 18.35 49.90 42.18
N SER A 4 17.73 48.86 41.59
CA SER A 4 16.47 49.04 40.84
C SER A 4 15.67 47.72 40.63
N ARG A 5 14.55 47.63 41.33
CA ARG A 5 13.16 47.37 40.88
C ARG A 5 12.86 46.49 39.64
N GLY A 6 11.99 45.49 39.84
CA GLY A 6 11.10 44.88 38.84
C GLY A 6 10.08 43.91 39.48
N PRO A 7 8.75 44.06 39.30
CA PRO A 7 7.66 43.29 39.96
C PRO A 7 7.30 42.05 39.12
N GLY A 8 6.43 41.09 39.47
CA GLY A 8 5.38 40.92 40.47
C GLY A 8 4.64 39.62 40.11
N ALA A 9 3.96 39.02 41.08
CA ALA A 9 3.35 37.68 41.05
C ALA A 9 2.23 37.49 40.00
N GLU A 10 2.02 36.24 39.56
CA GLU A 10 0.84 35.41 39.84
C GLU A 10 0.76 34.16 38.93
N LYS A 11 0.41 33.02 39.52
CA LYS A 11 0.15 31.71 38.88
C LYS A 11 -1.36 31.63 38.59
N PRO A 12 -1.82 31.03 37.47
CA PRO A 12 -2.31 29.64 37.55
C PRO A 12 -2.01 28.79 36.30
N GLN A 13 -1.82 27.48 36.51
CA GLN A 13 -1.79 26.42 35.47
C GLN A 13 -3.24 26.13 35.00
N PRO A 14 -3.50 25.63 33.76
CA PRO A 14 -3.32 24.19 33.48
C PRO A 14 -2.98 23.87 32.01
N GLU A 15 -1.75 23.47 31.70
CA GLU A 15 -1.48 22.80 30.41
C GLU A 15 -1.79 21.30 30.54
N ALA A 16 -3.07 21.01 30.36
CA ALA A 16 -3.52 19.71 29.91
C ALA A 16 -3.12 19.56 28.44
N SER A 17 -2.17 18.66 28.17
CA SER A 17 -2.31 17.64 27.12
C SER A 17 -1.09 16.74 27.17
N ARG A 18 -1.23 15.70 27.99
CA ARG A 18 -0.42 14.49 27.85
C ARG A 18 -0.51 14.06 26.38
N SER A 19 0.64 14.01 25.73
CA SER A 19 0.80 13.39 24.42
C SER A 19 0.17 12.00 24.48
N PRO A 20 -0.78 11.64 23.59
CA PRO A 20 -1.31 10.30 23.59
C PRO A 20 -0.17 9.37 23.17
N GLU A 21 0.28 8.60 24.15
CA GLU A 21 1.09 7.41 23.98
C GLU A 21 0.49 6.61 22.81
N ASN A 22 1.32 6.37 21.80
CA ASN A 22 0.97 5.61 20.61
C ASN A 22 0.69 4.16 21.03
N LEU A 23 -0.54 3.88 21.45
CA LEU A 23 -1.01 2.50 21.61
C LEU A 23 -1.01 1.86 20.21
N PRO A 24 -0.33 0.70 20.01
CA PRO A 24 -0.44 -0.01 18.74
C PRO A 24 -1.89 -0.47 18.57
N SER A 25 -2.58 0.10 17.58
CA SER A 25 -3.89 -0.38 17.17
C SER A 25 -3.78 -1.84 16.71
N PRO A 26 -4.59 -2.77 17.23
CA PRO A 26 -4.54 -4.20 16.84
C PRO A 26 -5.07 -4.48 15.43
N SER A 27 -5.24 -3.45 14.58
CA SER A 27 -5.93 -3.54 13.29
C SER A 27 -5.05 -3.20 12.07
N ALA A 28 -3.76 -2.96 12.26
CA ALA A 28 -2.81 -2.90 11.15
C ALA A 28 -2.32 -4.32 10.84
N GLN A 29 -3.19 -5.16 10.27
CA GLN A 29 -2.71 -6.38 9.62
C GLN A 29 -1.79 -5.92 8.48
N PRO A 30 -0.48 -6.25 8.50
CA PRO A 30 0.37 -5.88 7.39
C PRO A 30 -0.18 -6.56 6.14
N SER A 31 -0.49 -5.77 5.10
CA SER A 31 -0.74 -6.34 3.79
C SER A 31 0.43 -7.25 3.45
N PRO A 32 0.20 -8.51 3.02
CA PRO A 32 1.28 -9.44 2.75
C PRO A 32 2.26 -8.82 1.77
N VAL A 33 3.51 -8.62 2.21
CA VAL A 33 4.57 -8.12 1.35
C VAL A 33 4.85 -9.20 0.30
N PRO A 34 4.87 -8.90 -1.00
CA PRO A 34 5.17 -9.90 -2.01
C PRO A 34 6.56 -10.47 -1.78
N SER A 35 6.69 -11.79 -1.94
CA SER A 35 8.00 -12.45 -1.87
C SER A 35 8.96 -11.89 -2.94
N PHE A 36 10.28 -12.13 -2.80
CA PHE A 36 11.24 -11.77 -3.84
C PHE A 36 10.84 -12.33 -5.22
N VAL A 37 10.39 -13.60 -5.25
CA VAL A 37 9.96 -14.27 -6.47
C VAL A 37 8.73 -13.58 -7.06
N GLN A 38 7.71 -13.27 -6.25
CA GLN A 38 6.56 -12.52 -6.76
C GLN A 38 6.94 -11.12 -7.20
N SER A 39 7.82 -10.44 -6.47
CA SER A 39 8.23 -9.08 -6.82
C SER A 39 8.94 -8.99 -8.17
N HIS A 40 9.67 -10.04 -8.57
CA HIS A 40 10.48 -10.04 -9.80
C HIS A 40 9.88 -10.83 -10.96
N PHE A 41 9.17 -11.92 -10.68
CA PHE A 41 8.70 -12.85 -11.69
C PHE A 41 7.18 -12.92 -11.83
N GLN A 42 6.41 -12.29 -10.91
CA GLN A 42 4.96 -12.20 -11.08
C GLN A 42 4.62 -11.22 -12.18
N ALA A 43 3.76 -11.67 -13.08
CA ALA A 43 3.02 -10.83 -13.99
C ALA A 43 1.56 -11.29 -14.05
N GLN A 44 0.76 -10.59 -14.85
CA GLN A 44 -0.67 -10.85 -14.99
C GLN A 44 -1.01 -11.05 -16.46
N TYR A 45 -1.57 -12.21 -16.81
CA TYR A 45 -1.98 -12.56 -18.15
C TYR A 45 -3.42 -12.09 -18.35
N ARG A 46 -3.68 -11.40 -19.47
CA ARG A 46 -5.03 -11.00 -19.86
C ARG A 46 -5.54 -11.95 -20.92
N SER A 47 -6.52 -12.78 -20.57
CA SER A 47 -7.32 -13.50 -21.56
C SER A 47 -8.50 -12.63 -21.98
N SER A 48 -8.80 -12.59 -23.27
CA SER A 48 -9.92 -11.81 -23.82
C SER A 48 -10.74 -12.71 -24.73
N LEU A 49 -12.03 -12.82 -24.44
CA LEU A 49 -12.99 -13.52 -25.28
C LEU A 49 -14.09 -12.55 -25.68
N THR A 50 -14.42 -12.51 -26.96
CA THR A 50 -15.55 -11.72 -27.47
C THR A 50 -16.70 -12.66 -27.79
N CYS A 51 -17.86 -12.45 -27.17
CA CYS A 51 -19.05 -13.24 -27.48
C CYS A 51 -19.53 -12.91 -28.90
N PRO A 52 -19.67 -13.89 -29.82
CA PRO A 52 -20.09 -13.62 -31.19
C PRO A 52 -21.55 -13.15 -31.30
N HIS A 53 -22.38 -13.35 -30.27
CA HIS A 53 -23.80 -13.00 -30.30
C HIS A 53 -24.10 -11.59 -29.79
N CYS A 54 -23.43 -11.15 -28.73
CA CYS A 54 -23.67 -9.85 -28.11
C CYS A 54 -22.48 -8.89 -28.21
N LEU A 55 -21.38 -9.33 -28.84
CA LEU A 55 -20.12 -8.59 -29.02
C LEU A 55 -19.49 -8.08 -27.72
N LYS A 56 -20.00 -8.52 -26.57
CA LYS A 56 -19.45 -8.20 -25.27
C LYS A 56 -18.13 -8.95 -25.12
N GLN A 57 -17.12 -8.22 -24.67
CA GLN A 57 -15.82 -8.79 -24.33
C GLN A 57 -15.79 -9.17 -22.86
N SER A 58 -15.50 -10.43 -22.57
CA SER A 58 -15.09 -10.87 -21.24
C SER A 58 -13.58 -10.88 -21.17
N ASN A 59 -13.05 -10.46 -20.03
CA ASN A 59 -11.62 -10.47 -19.76
C ASN A 59 -11.40 -11.19 -18.43
N THR A 60 -10.42 -12.09 -18.39
CA THR A 60 -9.86 -12.61 -17.13
C THR A 60 -8.42 -12.15 -16.99
N PHE A 61 -7.97 -12.03 -15.75
CA PHE A 61 -6.65 -11.52 -15.40
C PHE A 61 -6.00 -12.51 -14.46
N ASP A 62 -5.16 -13.38 -15.00
CA ASP A 62 -4.63 -14.52 -14.26
C ASP A 62 -3.15 -14.28 -13.89
N PRO A 63 -2.78 -14.39 -12.61
CA PRO A 63 -1.39 -14.24 -12.20
C PRO A 63 -0.54 -15.39 -12.79
N PHE A 64 0.63 -15.07 -13.35
CA PHE A 64 1.60 -16.07 -13.81
C PHE A 64 3.04 -15.75 -13.36
N LEU A 65 3.85 -16.80 -13.18
CA LEU A 65 5.28 -16.71 -12.87
C LEU A 65 6.18 -17.17 -14.02
N CYS A 66 5.61 -17.85 -15.01
CA CYS A 66 6.30 -18.36 -16.18
C CYS A 66 5.38 -18.37 -17.41
N VAL A 67 5.96 -18.36 -18.60
CA VAL A 67 5.22 -18.42 -19.87
C VAL A 67 5.75 -19.59 -20.69
N SER A 68 4.84 -20.45 -21.15
CA SER A 68 5.14 -21.52 -22.10
C SER A 68 4.68 -21.08 -23.49
N LEU A 69 5.59 -21.06 -24.47
CA LEU A 69 5.30 -20.64 -25.83
C LEU A 69 5.36 -21.83 -26.79
N PRO A 70 4.41 -21.97 -27.73
CA PRO A 70 4.47 -23.02 -28.74
C PRO A 70 5.65 -22.79 -29.70
N ILE A 71 6.28 -23.87 -30.16
CA ILE A 71 7.33 -23.81 -31.18
C ILE A 71 6.67 -23.59 -32.55
N PRO A 72 7.05 -22.56 -33.32
CA PRO A 72 6.53 -22.35 -34.66
C PRO A 72 6.83 -23.55 -35.58
N LEU A 73 5.82 -24.02 -36.31
CA LEU A 73 6.01 -25.06 -37.31
C LEU A 73 6.74 -24.49 -38.54
N ARG A 74 7.70 -25.24 -39.09
CA ARG A 74 8.37 -24.87 -40.33
C ARG A 74 7.39 -25.01 -41.50
N GLN A 75 7.30 -24.00 -42.35
CA GLN A 75 6.64 -24.09 -43.66
C GLN A 75 7.69 -24.56 -44.66
N THR A 76 7.52 -25.78 -45.20
CA THR A 76 8.33 -26.32 -46.31
C THR A 76 7.62 -26.11 -47.62
#